data_AF-A0A5E4J6I9-F1
#
_entry.id   AF-A0A5E4J6I9-F1
#
_cell.length_a   1.000
_cell.length_b   1.000
_cell.length_c   1.000
_cell.angle_alpha   90.00
_cell.angle_beta   90.00
_cell.angle_gamma   90.00
#
_symmetry.space_group_name_H-M   'P 1'
#
loop_
_entity.id
_entity.type
_entity.pdbx_description
1 polymer ?
#
loop_
_entity_poly.entity_id
_entity_poly.type
_entity_poly.pdbx_seq_one_letter_code
_entity_poly.pdbx_strand_id
1 'polypeptide(L)'
;MVSFENLNYRDILIRFRQLMPMQQAAIVGVIFLVVYLPYSYFLLHMTPAESFRMSVFSTIIFVVVYYFTSVIFVKKGVQASQARSRGPRKGLRNK
;
A
#
# COMPACT_ATOMS: atom_id res chain seq x y z
N MET A 1 -29.79 5.82 -2.47
CA MET A 1 -29.33 4.69 -3.30
C MET A 1 -27.97 5.07 -3.86
N VAL A 2 -26.89 4.39 -3.47
CA VAL A 2 -25.54 4.69 -3.96
C VAL A 2 -25.45 4.10 -5.37
N SER A 3 -25.43 4.96 -6.38
CA SER A 3 -25.23 4.54 -7.78
C SER A 3 -23.78 4.06 -7.93
N PHE A 4 -23.62 2.80 -8.31
CA PHE A 4 -22.33 2.18 -8.65
C PHE A 4 -22.00 2.31 -10.15
N GLU A 5 -22.68 3.22 -10.83
CA GLU A 5 -22.56 3.44 -12.27
C GLU A 5 -21.26 4.20 -12.54
N ASN A 6 -20.22 3.45 -12.90
CA ASN A 6 -18.85 3.89 -13.25
C ASN A 6 -17.84 4.02 -12.09
N LEU A 7 -17.61 2.95 -11.32
CA LEU A 7 -16.35 2.83 -10.55
C LEU A 7 -15.16 2.67 -11.51
N ASN A 8 -14.55 3.77 -11.91
CA ASN A 8 -13.31 3.74 -12.69
C ASN A 8 -12.16 3.25 -11.80
N TYR A 9 -11.39 2.26 -12.25
CA TYR A 9 -10.24 1.71 -11.50
C TYR A 9 -9.26 2.79 -11.03
N ARG A 10 -9.15 3.90 -11.77
CA ARG A 10 -8.35 5.07 -11.39
C ARG A 10 -8.82 5.69 -10.08
N ASP A 11 -10.13 5.79 -9.86
CA ASP A 11 -10.68 6.43 -8.66
C ASP A 11 -10.44 5.57 -7.41
N ILE A 12 -10.47 4.24 -7.56
CA ILE A 12 -10.13 3.31 -6.49
C ILE A 12 -8.66 3.49 -6.08
N LEU A 13 -7.75 3.59 -7.06
CA LEU A 13 -6.32 3.82 -6.81
C LEU A 13 -6.05 5.18 -6.15
N ILE A 14 -6.75 6.22 -6.58
CA ILE A 14 -6.62 7.56 -5.99
C ILE A 14 -7.08 7.55 -4.54
N ARG A 15 -8.24 6.96 -4.25
CA ARG A 15 -8.76 6.81 -2.88
C ARG A 15 -7.82 5.98 -2.01
N PHE A 16 -7.31 4.87 -2.53
CA PHE A 16 -6.33 4.04 -1.82
C PHE A 16 -5.07 4.85 -1.45
N ARG A 17 -4.55 5.66 -2.37
CA ARG A 17 -3.37 6.51 -2.12
C ARG A 17 -3.59 7.57 -1.04
N GLN A 18 -4.83 8.04 -0.86
CA GLN A 18 -5.19 9.04 0.14
C GLN A 18 -5.31 8.46 1.56
N LEU A 19 -5.40 7.14 1.71
CA LEU A 19 -5.49 6.49 3.01
C LEU A 19 -4.19 6.64 3.82
N MET A 20 -4.32 6.55 5.15
CA MET A 20 -3.14 6.51 6.01
C MET A 20 -2.30 5.26 5.72
N PRO A 21 -0.96 5.31 5.84
CA PRO A 21 -0.10 4.15 5.54
C PRO A 21 -0.49 2.87 6.28
N MET A 22 -1.00 3.00 7.51
CA MET A 22 -1.48 1.86 8.29
C MET A 22 -2.75 1.22 7.69
N GLN A 23 -3.68 2.03 7.17
CA GLN A 23 -4.88 1.54 6.48
C GLN A 23 -4.52 0.89 5.15
N GLN A 24 -3.58 1.47 4.39
CA GLN A 24 -3.07 0.86 3.17
C GLN A 24 -2.45 -0.51 3.45
N ALA A 25 -1.59 -0.59 4.47
CA ALA A 25 -0.95 -1.84 4.88
C ALA A 25 -1.97 -2.90 5.31
N ALA A 26 -3.02 -2.52 6.05
CA ALA A 26 -4.08 -3.44 6.44
C ALA A 26 -4.85 -3.99 5.22
N ILE A 27 -5.24 -3.14 4.27
CA ILE A 27 -5.95 -3.57 3.05
C ILE A 27 -5.08 -4.52 2.23
N VAL A 28 -3.82 -4.18 2.00
CA VAL A 28 -2.91 -5.05 1.23
C VAL A 28 -2.66 -6.36 1.98
N GLY A 29 -2.56 -6.32 3.32
CA GLY A 29 -2.44 -7.51 4.16
C GLY A 29 -3.62 -8.45 4.02
N VAL A 30 -4.86 -7.93 4.00
CA VAL A 30 -6.06 -8.76 3.77
C VAL A 30 -6.03 -9.39 2.39
N ILE A 31 -5.68 -8.63 1.35
CA ILE A 31 -5.56 -9.16 -0.01
C ILE A 31 -4.49 -10.25 -0.06
N PHE A 32 -3.33 -10.01 0.55
CA PHE A 32 -2.25 -10.99 0.62
C PHE A 32 -2.71 -12.27 1.33
N LEU A 33 -3.39 -12.17 2.47
CA LEU A 33 -3.90 -13.32 3.21
C LEU A 33 -4.88 -14.14 2.36
N VAL A 34 -5.82 -13.48 1.69
CA VAL A 34 -6.84 -14.12 0.85
C VAL A 34 -6.21 -14.86 -0.33
N VAL A 35 -5.08 -14.38 -0.86
CA VAL A 35 -4.35 -15.04 -1.95
C VAL A 35 -3.41 -16.13 -1.43
N TYR A 36 -2.71 -15.87 -0.33
CA TYR A 36 -1.67 -16.75 0.19
C TYR A 36 -2.23 -17.99 0.89
N LEU A 37 -3.42 -17.89 1.49
CA LEU A 37 -4.10 -19.00 2.12
C LEU A 37 -4.48 -20.13 1.14
N PRO A 38 -5.17 -19.87 0.01
CA PRO A 38 -5.41 -20.91 -0.99
C PRO A 38 -4.12 -21.36 -1.67
N TYR A 39 -3.12 -20.47 -1.85
CA TYR A 39 -1.81 -20.87 -2.36
C TYR A 39 -1.14 -21.93 -1.47
N SER A 40 -1.06 -21.67 -0.16
CA SER A 40 -0.44 -22.60 0.78
C SER A 40 -1.24 -23.89 0.95
N TYR A 41 -2.56 -23.84 0.83
CA TYR A 41 -3.39 -25.04 0.93
C TYR A 41 -3.33 -25.89 -0.35
N PHE A 42 -3.58 -25.30 -1.53
CA PHE A 42 -3.69 -26.05 -2.77
C PHE A 42 -2.35 -26.34 -3.44
N LEU A 43 -1.43 -25.37 -3.47
CA LEU A 43 -0.15 -25.54 -4.19
C LEU A 43 0.95 -26.13 -3.31
N LEU A 44 1.00 -25.77 -2.03
CA LEU A 44 1.99 -26.34 -1.10
C LEU A 44 1.49 -27.61 -0.40
N HIS A 45 0.26 -28.05 -0.68
CA HIS A 45 -0.36 -29.25 -0.11
C HIS A 45 -0.28 -29.33 1.42
N MET A 46 -0.29 -28.19 2.09
CA MET A 46 -0.24 -28.13 3.56
C MET A 46 -1.60 -28.49 4.17
N THR A 47 -1.58 -28.97 5.40
CA THR A 47 -2.82 -29.20 6.16
C THR A 47 -3.54 -27.86 6.42
N PRO A 48 -4.89 -27.82 6.55
CA PRO A 48 -5.62 -26.57 6.76
C PRO A 48 -5.08 -25.74 7.95
N ALA A 49 -4.72 -26.42 9.04
CA ALA A 49 -4.19 -25.78 10.24
C ALA A 49 -2.78 -25.20 10.02
N GLU A 50 -1.97 -25.84 9.19
CA GLU A 50 -0.62 -25.38 8.87
C GLU A 50 -0.66 -24.23 7.86
N SER A 51 -1.45 -24.36 6.80
CA SER A 51 -1.72 -23.29 5.82
C SER A 51 -2.19 -22.02 6.51
N PHE A 52 -3.14 -22.13 7.45
CA PHE A 52 -3.65 -20.98 8.19
C PHE A 52 -2.56 -20.30 9.02
N ARG A 53 -1.80 -21.07 9.81
CA ARG A 53 -0.69 -20.53 10.62
C ARG A 53 0.35 -19.84 9.74
N MET A 54 0.83 -20.51 8.71
CA MET A 54 1.81 -19.97 7.76
C MET A 54 1.30 -18.68 7.10
N SER A 55 0.04 -18.66 6.70
CA SER A 55 -0.56 -17.51 6.04
C SER A 55 -0.69 -16.31 6.95
N VAL A 56 -1.11 -16.52 8.20
CA VAL A 56 -1.18 -15.44 9.20
C VAL A 56 0.21 -14.89 9.49
N PHE A 57 1.21 -15.74 9.76
CA PHE A 57 2.58 -15.29 10.02
C PHE A 57 3.16 -14.52 8.82
N SER A 58 3.02 -15.07 7.61
CA SER A 58 3.52 -14.43 6.39
C SER A 58 2.84 -13.08 6.14
N THR A 59 1.53 -13.01 6.40
CA THR A 59 0.77 -11.76 6.27
C THR A 59 1.25 -10.70 7.24
N ILE A 60 1.48 -11.04 8.51
CA ILE A 60 1.98 -10.09 9.51
C ILE A 60 3.34 -9.53 9.08
N ILE A 61 4.27 -10.40 8.67
CA ILE A 61 5.59 -9.99 8.19
C ILE A 61 5.45 -9.07 6.97
N PHE A 62 4.63 -9.45 6.00
CA PHE A 62 4.38 -8.65 4.81
C PHE A 62 3.82 -7.27 5.14
N VAL A 63 2.81 -7.18 6.02
CA VAL A 63 2.19 -5.92 6.46
C VAL A 63 3.22 -5.00 7.11
N VAL A 64 4.07 -5.55 7.99
CA VAL A 64 5.12 -4.81 8.67
C VAL A 64 6.11 -4.24 7.66
N VAL A 65 6.63 -5.08 6.76
CA VAL A 65 7.58 -4.66 5.71
C VAL A 65 6.95 -3.62 4.79
N TYR A 66 5.70 -3.84 4.35
CA TYR A 66 4.96 -2.92 3.50
C TYR A 66 4.77 -1.56 4.18
N TYR A 67 4.40 -1.54 5.46
CA TYR A 67 4.22 -0.31 6.23
C TYR A 67 5.52 0.49 6.31
N PHE A 68 6.62 -0.14 6.75
CA PHE A 68 7.90 0.56 6.87
C PHE A 68 8.40 1.06 5.51
N THR A 69 8.28 0.25 4.47
CA THR A 69 8.63 0.64 3.11
C THR A 69 7.81 1.85 2.68
N SER A 70 6.49 1.80 2.85
CA SER A 70 5.58 2.90 2.51
C SER A 70 5.93 4.19 3.26
N VAL A 71 6.21 4.11 4.57
CA VAL A 71 6.62 5.28 5.37
C VAL A 71 7.94 5.87 4.88
N ILE A 72 8.93 5.04 4.55
CA ILE A 72 10.23 5.49 4.02
C ILE A 72 10.04 6.18 2.67
N PHE A 73 9.28 5.58 1.75
CA PHE A 73 9.04 6.14 0.42
C PHE A 73 8.18 7.40 0.46
N VAL A 74 7.17 7.48 1.33
CA VAL A 74 6.38 8.71 1.53
C VAL A 74 7.27 9.84 2.05
N LYS A 75 8.14 9.58 3.04
CA LYS A 75 9.09 10.59 3.54
C LYS A 75 10.05 11.06 2.45
N LYS A 76 10.62 10.14 1.67
CA LYS A 76 11.49 10.47 0.53
C LYS A 76 10.76 11.22 -0.58
N GLY A 77 9.53 10.82 -0.89
CA GLY A 77 8.68 11.45 -1.90
C GLY A 77 8.28 12.87 -1.53
N VAL A 78 7.94 13.11 -0.26
CA VAL A 78 7.66 14.46 0.26
C VAL A 78 8.92 15.32 0.22
N GLN A 79 10.08 14.79 0.63
CA GLN A 79 11.36 15.52 0.54
C GLN A 79 11.75 15.84 -0.90
N ALA A 80 11.59 14.90 -1.83
CA ALA A 80 11.85 15.11 -3.26
C ALA A 80 10.87 16.11 -3.88
N SER A 81 9.59 16.08 -3.47
CA SER A 81 8.57 17.02 -3.93
C SER A 81 8.78 18.42 -3.36
N GLN A 82 9.23 18.55 -2.11
CA GLN A 82 9.62 19.84 -1.51
C GLN A 82 10.93 20.39 -2.10
N ALA A 83 11.88 19.51 -2.45
CA ALA A 83 13.09 19.90 -3.17
C ALA A 83 12.77 20.40 -4.60
N ARG A 84 11.75 19.82 -5.25
CA ARG A 84 11.23 20.30 -6.55
C ARG A 84 10.32 21.53 -6.46
N SER A 85 9.53 21.68 -5.38
CA SER A 85 8.62 22.82 -5.20
C SER A 85 9.32 24.09 -4.70
N ARG A 86 10.55 23.97 -4.19
CA ARG A 86 11.53 25.07 -4.17
C ARG A 86 12.00 25.35 -5.60
N GLY A 87 11.07 25.84 -6.43
CA GLY A 87 11.41 26.44 -7.72
C GLY A 87 12.51 27.49 -7.54
N PRO A 88 13.26 27.81 -8.61
CA PRO A 88 14.47 28.64 -8.52
C PRO A 88 14.15 29.96 -7.83
N ARG A 89 14.59 30.09 -6.58
CA ARG A 89 14.57 31.35 -5.82
C ARG A 89 15.77 32.18 -6.28
N LYS A 90 15.76 32.60 -7.54
CA LYS A 90 16.76 33.47 -8.16
C LYS A 90 16.12 34.20 -9.34
N GLY A 91 15.90 35.52 -9.21
CA GLY A 91 15.94 36.36 -10.41
C GLY A 91 15.06 37.60 -10.51
N LEU A 92 13.96 37.76 -9.75
CA LEU A 92 13.15 39.00 -9.84
C LEU A 92 13.45 39.94 -8.67
N ARG A 93 14.74 40.25 -8.53
CA ARG A 93 15.21 41.50 -7.96
C ARG A 93 15.92 42.22 -9.09
N ASN A 94 15.20 43.06 -9.82
CA ASN A 94 15.73 44.30 -10.35
C ASN A 94 14.60 45.23 -10.78
N LYS A 95 14.59 46.37 -10.10
CA LYS A 95 14.16 47.73 -10.47
C LYS A 95 13.01 47.88 -11.47
#